data_AF-A0A1C6SJV4-F1
#
_entry.id   AF-A0A1C6SJV4-F1
#
_cell.length_a   1.000
_cell.length_b   1.000
_cell.length_c   1.000
_cell.angle_alpha   90.00
_cell.angle_beta   90.00
_cell.angle_gamma   90.00
#
_symmetry.space_group_name_H-M   'P 1'
#
loop_
_entity.id
_entity.type
_entity.pdbx_description
1 polymer ?
#
loop_
_entity_poly.entity_id
_entity_poly.type
_entity_poly.pdbx_seq_one_letter_code
_entity_poly.pdbx_strand_id
1 'polypeptide(L)'
;MSQENRDRAASDRDVELSREDEGCVITARWRTGVASTAITGPDEVVIRVADKAAPEVRERGVTSAVLHRMGRQVDDMVAEFHVLPSVGAYQVMVRRYIEGRLTELAQVRGATAAGFESDLLTVFDDIARRGNPDPLGALATATGRQREALEQLLSVARERDDHDGHQV
;
A
#
# COMPACT_ATOMS: atom_id res chain seq x y z
N MET A 1 -30.28 41.71 15.23
CA MET A 1 -29.08 41.43 14.42
C MET A 1 -28.57 40.04 14.84
N SER A 2 -29.12 38.98 14.25
CA SER A 2 -28.82 37.58 14.58
C SER A 2 -28.54 36.84 13.29
N GLN A 3 -27.29 36.87 12.83
CA GLN A 3 -26.91 36.21 11.58
C GLN A 3 -25.45 35.78 11.51
N GLU A 4 -24.77 35.63 12.65
CA GLU A 4 -23.33 35.31 12.68
C GLU A 4 -22.97 33.97 13.35
N ASN A 5 -23.96 33.15 13.72
CA ASN A 5 -23.72 31.95 14.53
C ASN A 5 -24.37 30.64 14.03
N ARG A 6 -24.77 30.53 12.75
CA ARG A 6 -25.35 29.28 12.23
C ARG A 6 -24.54 28.55 11.15
N ASP A 7 -23.55 29.19 10.54
CA ASP A 7 -22.85 28.58 9.38
C ASP A 7 -21.42 28.10 9.67
N ARG A 8 -20.94 28.16 10.91
CA ARG A 8 -19.61 27.64 11.32
C ARG A 8 -19.62 26.28 12.04
N ALA A 9 -20.80 25.67 12.22
CA ALA A 9 -20.96 24.36 12.87
C ALA A 9 -21.33 23.24 11.87
N ALA A 10 -21.08 23.44 10.58
CA ALA A 10 -21.28 22.43 9.55
C ALA A 10 -19.98 21.62 9.34
N SER A 11 -19.91 20.51 10.10
CA SER A 11 -19.12 19.29 9.85
C SER A 11 -17.59 19.42 9.76
N ASP A 12 -16.94 19.60 10.91
CA ASP A 12 -15.67 18.92 11.18
C ASP A 12 -16.06 17.57 11.82
N ARG A 13 -16.40 16.58 11.00
CA ARG A 13 -16.76 15.24 11.51
C ARG A 13 -15.47 14.46 11.69
N ASP A 14 -15.00 14.37 12.92
CA ASP A 14 -13.92 13.46 13.26
C ASP A 14 -14.41 12.02 13.07
N VAL A 15 -13.73 11.27 12.21
CA VAL A 15 -13.93 9.84 12.06
C VAL A 15 -12.85 9.14 12.87
N GLU A 16 -13.26 8.25 13.76
CA GLU A 16 -12.37 7.50 14.63
C GLU A 16 -12.53 6.01 14.36
N LEU A 17 -11.42 5.31 14.12
CA LEU A 17 -11.35 3.85 14.08
C LEU A 17 -10.51 3.36 15.25
N SER A 18 -11.01 2.35 15.95
CA SER A 18 -10.33 1.76 17.11
C SER A 18 -10.23 0.25 16.99
N ARG A 19 -9.09 -0.31 17.40
CA ARG A 19 -8.78 -1.74 17.41
C ARG A 19 -8.03 -2.10 18.68
N GLU A 20 -8.32 -3.28 19.21
CA GLU A 20 -7.60 -3.85 20.34
C GLU A 20 -6.73 -5.02 19.87
N ASP A 21 -5.49 -5.08 20.36
CA ASP A 21 -4.52 -6.11 20.06
C ASP A 21 -3.61 -6.39 21.27
N GLU A 22 -3.56 -7.65 21.69
CA GLU A 22 -2.73 -8.14 22.80
C GLU A 22 -2.70 -7.23 24.05
N GLY A 23 -3.85 -6.67 24.44
CA GLY A 23 -3.96 -5.81 25.62
C GLY A 23 -3.52 -4.37 25.38
N CYS A 24 -3.41 -3.92 24.14
CA CYS A 24 -3.30 -2.51 23.79
C CYS A 24 -4.43 -2.10 22.84
N VAL A 25 -4.89 -0.86 22.95
CA VAL A 25 -5.89 -0.26 22.07
C VAL A 25 -5.18 0.79 21.22
N ILE A 26 -5.37 0.69 19.92
CA ILE A 26 -4.96 1.71 18.96
C ILE A 26 -6.18 2.42 18.41
N THR A 27 -6.09 3.73 18.32
CA THR A 27 -7.17 4.59 17.85
C THR A 27 -6.61 5.56 16.83
N ALA A 28 -7.15 5.55 15.61
CA ALA A 28 -6.77 6.43 14.52
C ALA A 28 -7.91 7.41 14.24
N ARG A 29 -7.57 8.70 14.05
CA ARG A 29 -8.53 9.79 13.85
C ARG A 29 -8.25 10.53 12.56
N TRP A 30 -9.32 10.84 11.83
CA TRP A 30 -9.31 11.67 10.63
C TRP A 30 -10.26 12.83 10.78
N ARG A 31 -9.80 14.03 10.47
CA ARG A 31 -10.64 15.21 10.24
C ARG A 31 -11.20 15.16 8.83
N THR A 32 -12.51 14.96 8.70
CA THR A 32 -13.15 14.97 7.38
C THR A 32 -13.44 16.40 6.91
N GLY A 33 -12.40 17.07 6.42
CA GLY A 33 -12.49 18.29 5.63
C GLY A 33 -12.69 17.99 4.14
N VAL A 34 -13.31 18.94 3.41
CA VAL A 34 -13.74 18.87 2.01
C VAL A 34 -12.99 17.84 1.16
N ALA A 35 -13.72 16.80 0.75
CA ALA A 35 -13.38 15.68 -0.15
C ALA A 35 -12.05 15.83 -0.92
N SER A 36 -10.96 15.46 -0.27
CA SER A 36 -9.72 15.14 -0.98
C SER A 36 -9.83 13.73 -1.54
N THR A 37 -9.57 13.56 -2.83
CA THR A 37 -9.45 12.23 -3.46
C THR A 37 -8.10 11.57 -3.20
N ALA A 38 -7.21 12.23 -2.43
CA ALA A 38 -5.92 11.67 -2.06
C ALA A 38 -6.05 10.76 -0.83
N ILE A 39 -5.35 9.63 -0.84
CA ILE A 39 -5.23 8.74 0.31
C ILE A 39 -4.44 9.48 1.39
N THR A 40 -5.12 9.95 2.42
CA THR A 40 -4.50 10.60 3.59
C THR A 40 -4.45 9.64 4.76
N GLY A 41 -3.32 9.65 5.47
CA GLY A 41 -3.20 9.00 6.77
C GLY A 41 -4.06 9.71 7.84
N PRO A 42 -4.18 9.10 9.03
CA PRO A 42 -4.85 9.72 10.16
C PRO A 42 -4.10 10.99 10.60
N ASP A 43 -4.85 11.98 11.07
CA ASP A 43 -4.32 13.19 11.71
C ASP A 43 -3.70 12.87 13.08
N GLU A 44 -4.25 11.87 13.77
CA GLU A 44 -3.78 11.42 15.07
C GLU A 44 -3.88 9.90 15.22
N VAL A 45 -2.87 9.30 15.83
CA VAL A 45 -2.87 7.90 16.27
C VAL A 45 -2.56 7.86 17.76
N VAL A 46 -3.51 7.35 18.54
CA VAL A 46 -3.38 7.18 19.99
C VAL A 46 -3.23 5.70 20.30
N ILE A 47 -2.15 5.35 21.00
CA ILE A 47 -1.89 3.99 21.47
C ILE A 47 -1.99 4.00 22.99
N ARG A 48 -2.84 3.13 23.54
CA ARG A 48 -3.03 2.98 24.99
C ARG A 48 -2.90 1.52 25.38
N VAL A 49 -2.31 1.26 26.54
CA VAL A 49 -2.46 -0.05 27.17
C VAL A 49 -3.92 -0.18 27.62
N ALA A 50 -4.56 -1.29 27.28
CA ALA A 50 -5.96 -1.53 27.61
C ALA A 50 -6.13 -1.65 29.13
N ASP A 51 -7.25 -1.16 29.67
CA ASP A 51 -7.51 -1.22 31.12
C ASP A 51 -7.51 -2.67 31.64
N LYS A 52 -7.94 -3.60 30.77
CA LYS A 52 -8.01 -5.04 31.04
C LYS A 52 -6.75 -5.82 30.65
N ALA A 53 -5.68 -5.13 30.24
CA ALA A 53 -4.44 -5.78 29.84
C ALA A 53 -3.86 -6.63 30.98
N ALA A 54 -3.25 -7.75 30.60
CA ALA A 54 -2.56 -8.62 31.55
C ALA A 54 -1.49 -7.82 32.33
N PRO A 55 -1.21 -8.14 33.61
CA PRO A 55 -0.26 -7.41 34.44
C PRO A 55 1.11 -7.22 33.75
N GLU A 56 1.60 -8.26 33.08
CA GLU A 56 2.89 -8.25 32.40
C GLU A 56 2.90 -7.28 31.21
N VAL A 57 1.76 -7.05 30.57
CA VAL A 57 1.61 -6.06 29.49
C VAL A 57 1.56 -4.65 30.07
N ARG A 58 0.87 -4.46 31.20
CA ARG A 58 0.84 -3.16 31.90
C ARG A 58 2.22 -2.74 32.43
N GLU A 59 3.00 -3.69 32.94
CA GLU A 59 4.35 -3.44 33.42
C GLU A 59 5.33 -3.12 32.27
N ARG A 60 5.21 -3.83 31.15
CA ARG A 60 6.06 -3.60 29.96
C ARG A 60 5.65 -2.35 29.17
N GLY A 61 4.38 -1.97 29.22
CA GLY A 61 3.84 -0.84 28.47
C GLY A 61 3.92 -1.03 26.95
N VAL A 62 3.95 0.10 26.24
CA VAL A 62 4.08 0.12 24.77
C VAL A 62 5.55 -0.03 24.39
N THR A 63 5.90 -1.18 23.82
CA THR A 63 7.27 -1.48 23.37
C THR A 63 7.44 -1.24 21.87
N SER A 64 8.69 -1.24 21.37
CA SER A 64 8.97 -1.15 19.93
C SER A 64 8.33 -2.27 19.12
N ALA A 65 8.26 -3.49 19.66
CA ALA A 65 7.57 -4.61 19.03
C ALA A 65 6.06 -4.37 18.90
N VAL A 66 5.44 -3.73 19.91
CA VAL A 66 4.04 -3.32 19.87
C VAL A 66 3.82 -2.23 18.81
N LEU A 67 4.70 -1.22 18.76
CA LEU A 67 4.64 -0.17 17.73
C LEU A 67 4.74 -0.73 16.31
N HIS A 68 5.68 -1.65 16.04
CA HIS A 68 5.83 -2.28 14.73
C HIS A 68 4.58 -3.06 14.30
N ARG A 69 3.96 -3.77 15.26
CA ARG A 69 2.75 -4.54 15.00
C ARG A 69 1.56 -3.63 14.72
N MET A 70 1.42 -2.57 15.52
CA MET A 70 0.38 -1.56 15.37
C MET A 70 0.49 -0.76 14.09
N GLY A 71 1.70 -0.55 13.55
CA GLY A 71 1.89 0.07 12.24
C GLY A 71 1.05 -0.61 11.16
N ARG A 72 1.03 -1.96 11.13
CA ARG A 72 0.17 -2.71 10.21
C ARG A 72 -1.32 -2.51 10.46
N GLN A 73 -1.72 -2.33 11.72
CA GLN A 73 -3.13 -2.06 12.05
C GLN A 73 -3.56 -0.65 11.62
N VAL A 74 -2.67 0.33 11.71
CA VAL A 74 -2.93 1.69 11.17
C VAL A 74 -3.11 1.61 9.67
N ASP A 75 -2.24 0.90 8.97
CA ASP A 75 -2.34 0.69 7.53
C ASP A 75 -3.69 0.06 7.12
N ASP A 76 -4.14 -0.95 7.88
CA ASP A 76 -5.45 -1.58 7.67
C ASP A 76 -6.61 -0.62 7.97
N MET A 77 -6.50 0.23 9.01
CA MET A 77 -7.50 1.24 9.33
C MET A 77 -7.55 2.37 8.29
N VAL A 78 -6.41 2.78 7.72
CA VAL A 78 -6.36 3.72 6.58
C VAL A 78 -7.07 3.12 5.38
N ALA A 79 -6.83 1.85 5.09
CA ALA A 79 -7.52 1.18 3.99
C ALA A 79 -9.04 1.11 4.22
N GLU A 80 -9.47 0.75 5.43
CA GLU A 80 -10.89 0.74 5.81
C GLU A 80 -11.53 2.13 5.66
N PHE A 81 -10.86 3.18 6.16
CA PHE A 81 -11.34 4.56 6.04
C PHE A 81 -11.53 5.00 4.58
N HIS A 82 -10.63 4.58 3.68
CA HIS A 82 -10.72 4.88 2.24
C HIS A 82 -11.49 3.83 1.42
N VAL A 83 -12.12 2.84 2.06
CA VAL A 83 -12.81 1.70 1.38
C VAL A 83 -11.88 0.97 0.40
N LEU A 84 -10.59 0.91 0.75
CA LEU A 84 -9.57 0.18 0.03
C LEU A 84 -9.37 -1.21 0.66
N PRO A 85 -8.91 -2.20 -0.12
CA PRO A 85 -8.37 -3.42 0.44
C PRO A 85 -7.24 -3.09 1.43
N SER A 86 -7.19 -3.80 2.56
CA SER A 86 -6.12 -3.67 3.55
C SER A 86 -4.73 -3.77 2.90
N VAL A 87 -3.66 -3.19 3.48
CA VAL A 87 -2.34 -3.17 2.82
C VAL A 87 -1.84 -4.58 2.50
N GLY A 88 -2.07 -5.54 3.40
CA GLY A 88 -1.79 -6.95 3.14
C GLY A 88 -2.65 -7.53 1.99
N ALA A 89 -3.95 -7.23 1.96
CA ALA A 89 -4.83 -7.67 0.88
C ALA A 89 -4.48 -7.03 -0.47
N TYR A 90 -4.08 -5.75 -0.47
CA TYR A 90 -3.58 -5.03 -1.64
C TYR A 90 -2.29 -5.66 -2.15
N GLN A 91 -1.32 -5.94 -1.29
CA GLN A 91 -0.08 -6.62 -1.69
C GLN A 91 -0.35 -8.00 -2.31
N VAL A 92 -1.28 -8.77 -1.73
CA VAL A 92 -1.70 -10.07 -2.30
C VAL A 92 -2.40 -9.89 -3.64
N MET A 93 -3.28 -8.90 -3.79
CA MET A 93 -3.94 -8.62 -5.07
C MET A 93 -2.95 -8.19 -6.14
N VAL A 94 -2.06 -7.25 -5.84
CA VAL A 94 -1.02 -6.77 -6.76
C VAL A 94 -0.11 -7.92 -7.17
N ARG A 95 0.33 -8.75 -6.21
CA ARG A 95 1.14 -9.94 -6.51
C ARG A 95 0.42 -10.89 -7.48
N ARG A 96 -0.84 -11.26 -7.19
CA ARG A 96 -1.62 -12.15 -8.06
C ARG A 96 -1.83 -11.56 -9.45
N TYR A 97 -2.06 -10.25 -9.52
CA TYR A 97 -2.16 -9.53 -10.78
C TYR A 97 -0.87 -9.66 -11.60
N ILE A 98 0.28 -9.41 -10.97
CA ILE A 98 1.60 -9.53 -11.61
C ILE A 98 1.87 -10.95 -12.09
N GLU A 99 1.68 -11.94 -11.23
CA GLU A 99 1.89 -13.36 -11.57
C GLU A 99 1.00 -13.80 -12.74
N GLY A 100 -0.28 -13.40 -12.73
CA GLY A 100 -1.22 -13.67 -13.81
C GLY A 100 -0.78 -13.01 -15.12
N ARG A 101 -0.40 -11.74 -15.07
CA ARG A 101 -0.01 -10.99 -16.27
C ARG A 101 1.29 -11.51 -16.89
N LEU A 102 2.28 -11.85 -16.08
CA LEU A 102 3.51 -12.49 -16.56
C LEU A 102 3.22 -13.87 -17.18
N THR A 103 2.28 -14.63 -16.60
CA THR A 103 1.86 -15.92 -17.15
C THR A 103 1.19 -15.76 -18.51
N GLU A 104 0.28 -14.79 -18.66
CA GLU A 104 -0.38 -14.46 -19.93
C GLU A 104 0.64 -14.06 -21.01
N LEU A 105 1.58 -13.18 -20.68
CA LEU A 105 2.61 -12.73 -21.63
C LEU A 105 3.53 -13.88 -22.04
N ALA A 106 3.92 -14.73 -21.09
CA ALA A 106 4.70 -15.93 -21.39
C ALA A 106 3.94 -16.91 -22.31
N GLN A 107 2.62 -17.06 -22.14
CA GLN A 107 1.79 -17.87 -23.05
C GLN A 107 1.75 -17.28 -24.46
N VAL A 108 1.61 -15.96 -24.59
CA VAL A 108 1.62 -15.27 -25.88
C VAL A 108 2.96 -15.41 -26.59
N ARG A 109 4.08 -15.27 -25.85
CA ARG A 109 5.43 -15.47 -26.39
C ARG A 109 5.68 -16.92 -26.82
N GLY A 110 5.12 -17.90 -26.11
CA GLY A 110 5.46 -19.31 -26.26
C GLY A 110 6.75 -19.69 -25.50
N ALA A 111 7.23 -20.92 -25.68
CA ALA A 111 8.30 -21.54 -24.88
C ALA A 111 9.73 -21.00 -25.13
N THR A 112 9.88 -19.76 -25.59
CA THR A 112 11.18 -19.11 -25.78
C THR A 112 11.56 -18.30 -24.54
N ALA A 113 12.82 -18.42 -24.11
CA ALA A 113 13.35 -17.65 -22.97
C ALA A 113 13.62 -16.17 -23.32
N ALA A 114 13.82 -15.88 -24.61
CA ALA A 114 14.06 -14.53 -25.11
C ALA A 114 12.79 -13.68 -25.00
N GLY A 115 12.84 -12.56 -24.28
CA GLY A 115 11.72 -11.63 -24.14
C GLY A 115 11.09 -11.60 -22.75
N PHE A 116 11.57 -12.41 -21.80
CA PHE A 116 11.14 -12.29 -20.40
C PHE A 116 11.42 -10.89 -19.84
N GLU A 117 12.51 -10.25 -20.25
CA GLU A 117 12.82 -8.87 -19.87
C GLU A 117 11.77 -7.88 -20.41
N SER A 118 11.27 -8.11 -21.62
CA SER A 118 10.20 -7.31 -22.24
C SER A 118 8.86 -7.51 -21.52
N ASP A 119 8.54 -8.73 -21.08
CA ASP A 119 7.36 -8.97 -20.24
C ASP A 119 7.45 -8.22 -18.91
N LEU A 120 8.62 -8.28 -18.27
CA LEU A 120 8.88 -7.57 -17.01
C LEU A 120 8.70 -6.06 -17.19
N LEU A 121 9.22 -5.49 -18.29
CA LEU A 121 9.07 -4.07 -18.60
C LEU A 121 7.59 -3.71 -18.86
N THR A 122 6.87 -4.52 -19.64
CA THR A 122 5.43 -4.33 -19.90
C THR A 122 4.62 -4.29 -18.60
N VAL A 123 4.90 -5.22 -17.69
CA VAL A 123 4.22 -5.30 -16.40
C VAL A 123 4.64 -4.16 -15.47
N PHE A 124 5.92 -3.79 -15.44
CA PHE A 124 6.43 -2.63 -14.70
C PHE A 124 5.69 -1.35 -15.08
N ASP A 125 5.61 -1.05 -16.39
CA ASP A 125 5.00 0.17 -16.90
C ASP A 125 3.48 0.21 -16.65
N ASP A 126 2.80 -0.93 -16.74
CA ASP A 126 1.38 -1.03 -16.43
C ASP A 126 1.10 -0.79 -14.92
N ILE A 127 1.90 -1.37 -14.03
CA ILE A 127 1.79 -1.13 -12.58
C ILE A 127 2.07 0.34 -12.24
N ALA A 128 3.10 0.93 -12.84
CA ALA A 128 3.45 2.34 -12.66
C ALA A 128 2.32 3.26 -13.15
N ARG A 129 1.74 2.99 -14.32
CA ARG A 129 0.61 3.74 -14.89
C ARG A 129 -0.66 3.65 -14.05
N ARG A 130 -0.86 2.51 -13.37
CA ARG A 130 -1.96 2.31 -12.40
C ARG A 130 -1.74 3.01 -11.06
N GLY A 131 -0.62 3.73 -10.89
CA GLY A 131 -0.34 4.56 -9.72
C GLY A 131 0.17 3.79 -8.50
N ASN A 132 0.74 2.60 -8.69
CA ASN A 132 1.40 1.91 -7.58
C ASN A 132 2.65 2.70 -7.13
N PRO A 133 2.83 2.94 -5.82
CA PRO A 133 3.92 3.78 -5.32
C PRO A 133 5.31 3.11 -5.36
N ASP A 134 5.40 1.77 -5.45
CA ASP A 134 6.67 1.05 -5.60
C ASP A 134 6.52 -0.15 -6.58
N PRO A 135 6.46 0.13 -7.91
CA PRO A 135 6.30 -0.91 -8.92
C PRO A 135 7.44 -1.94 -8.91
N LEU A 136 8.67 -1.50 -8.62
CA LEU A 136 9.84 -2.38 -8.55
C LEU A 136 9.77 -3.32 -7.33
N GLY A 137 9.33 -2.83 -6.16
CA GLY A 137 9.10 -3.66 -4.99
C GLY A 137 7.98 -4.68 -5.17
N ALA A 138 6.92 -4.29 -5.88
CA ALA A 138 5.83 -5.19 -6.25
C ALA A 138 6.34 -6.33 -7.15
N LEU A 139 7.16 -6.03 -8.16
CA LEU A 139 7.81 -7.05 -8.99
C LEU A 139 8.76 -7.95 -8.21
N ALA A 140 9.58 -7.40 -7.31
CA ALA A 140 10.50 -8.17 -6.48
C ALA A 140 9.74 -9.20 -5.63
N THR A 141 8.64 -8.77 -5.03
CA THR A 141 7.78 -9.64 -4.21
C THR A 141 7.09 -10.71 -5.03
N ALA A 142 6.56 -10.37 -6.21
CA ALA A 142 5.85 -11.31 -7.07
C ALA A 142 6.77 -12.33 -7.74
N THR A 143 7.98 -11.92 -8.14
CA THR A 143 8.94 -12.79 -8.84
C THR A 143 9.91 -13.51 -7.91
N GLY A 144 9.97 -13.12 -6.64
CA GLY A 144 10.96 -13.62 -5.67
C GLY A 144 12.40 -13.20 -5.99
N ARG A 145 12.59 -12.21 -6.86
CA ARG A 145 13.91 -11.72 -7.29
C ARG A 145 14.35 -10.51 -6.47
N GLN A 146 15.66 -10.33 -6.37
CA GLN A 146 16.25 -9.12 -5.78
C GLN A 146 15.99 -7.91 -6.67
N ARG A 147 15.90 -6.72 -6.06
CA ARG A 147 15.58 -5.47 -6.76
C ARG A 147 16.65 -5.13 -7.80
N GLU A 148 17.91 -5.32 -7.43
CA GLU A 148 19.08 -5.04 -8.27
C GLU A 148 19.07 -5.91 -9.54
N ALA A 149 18.68 -7.19 -9.40
CA ALA A 149 18.55 -8.09 -10.54
C ALA A 149 17.41 -7.68 -11.47
N LEU A 150 16.30 -7.19 -10.91
CA LEU A 150 15.18 -6.68 -11.70
C LEU A 150 15.52 -5.37 -12.42
N GLU A 151 16.23 -4.46 -11.77
CA GLU A 151 16.71 -3.21 -12.39
C GLU A 151 17.58 -3.48 -13.61
N GLN A 152 18.50 -4.46 -13.51
CA GLN A 152 19.33 -4.89 -14.63
C GLN A 152 18.48 -5.42 -15.79
N LEU A 153 17.51 -6.30 -15.51
CA LEU A 153 16.61 -6.85 -16.54
C LEU A 153 15.76 -5.75 -17.21
N LEU A 154 15.26 -4.79 -16.43
CA LEU A 154 14.51 -3.65 -16.96
C LEU A 154 15.39 -2.72 -17.80
N SER A 155 16.66 -2.52 -17.44
CA SER A 155 17.62 -1.77 -18.27
C SER A 155 17.82 -2.44 -19.62
N VAL A 156 18.09 -3.75 -19.61
CA VAL A 156 18.25 -4.55 -20.85
C VAL A 156 16.99 -4.50 -21.72
N ALA A 157 15.81 -4.55 -21.12
CA ALA A 157 14.55 -4.45 -21.84
C ALA A 157 14.40 -3.09 -22.53
N ARG A 158 14.69 -1.99 -21.84
CA ARG A 158 14.61 -0.62 -22.38
C ARG A 158 15.61 -0.39 -23.51
N GLU A 159 16.85 -0.84 -23.34
CA GLU A 159 17.87 -0.73 -24.37
C GLU A 159 17.48 -1.47 -25.66
N ARG A 160 16.80 -2.61 -25.54
CA ARG A 160 16.29 -3.37 -26.69
C ARG A 160 15.11 -2.68 -27.37
N ASP A 161 14.16 -2.15 -26.58
CA ASP A 161 12.97 -1.45 -27.10
C ASP A 161 13.38 -0.18 -27.87
N ASP A 162 14.37 0.57 -27.36
CA ASP A 162 14.94 1.75 -28.03
C ASP A 162 15.64 1.39 -29.36
N HIS A 163 16.28 0.21 -29.41
CA HIS A 163 16.99 -0.27 -30.60
C HIS A 163 16.03 -0.74 -31.71
N ASP A 164 14.95 -1.43 -31.34
CA ASP A 164 13.93 -1.89 -32.29
C ASP A 164 13.05 -0.72 -32.79
N GLY A 165 12.90 0.36 -32.01
CA GLY A 165 12.21 1.59 -32.42
C GLY A 165 12.94 2.46 -33.47
N HIS A 166 14.20 2.17 -33.80
CA HIS A 166 15.02 2.94 -34.75
C HIS A 166 15.16 2.31 -36.14
N GLN A 167 14.47 1.21 -36.42
CA GLN A 167 14.39 0.64 -37.78
C GLN A 167 13.12 1.15 -38.49
N VAL A 168 13.22 2.31 -39.14
CA VAL A 168 12.25 2.80 -40.15
C VAL A 168 12.99 3.17 -41.43
#